data_AF-A0A5D4HEZ1-F1
#
_entry.id   AF-A0A5D4HEZ1-F1
#
_cell.length_a   1.000
_cell.length_b   1.000
_cell.length_c   1.000
_cell.angle_alpha   90.00
_cell.angle_beta   90.00
_cell.angle_gamma   90.00
#
_symmetry.space_group_name_H-M   'P 1'
#
loop_
_entity.id
_entity.type
_entity.pdbx_description
1 polymer ?
#
loop_
_entity_poly.entity_id
_entity_poly.type
_entity_poly.pdbx_seq_one_letter_code
_entity_poly.pdbx_strand_id
1 'polypeptide(L)'
;VPQHLMRTLYYTSRTVTAAELHAHGSVWQVVPSAELQDSALALAVEIAAKDGHLLRLAKAALNGIDPVDVQRSYRFEQGFTFEANLAGTAARVRDTFGKED
;
A
#
# COMPACT_ATOMS: atom_id res chain seq x y z
N VAL A 1 -8.37 -1.57 -1.66
CA VAL A 1 -8.92 -1.79 -3.02
C VAL A 1 -9.71 -3.10 -3.12
N PRO A 2 -10.76 -3.19 -3.95
CA PRO A 2 -11.49 -4.44 -4.21
C PRO A 2 -10.58 -5.56 -4.74
N GLN A 3 -10.84 -6.82 -4.36
CA GLN A 3 -9.97 -7.95 -4.70
C GLN A 3 -9.78 -8.16 -6.21
N HIS A 4 -10.83 -7.95 -7.01
CA HIS A 4 -10.73 -8.08 -8.46
C HIS A 4 -9.87 -6.98 -9.08
N LEU A 5 -9.98 -5.74 -8.59
CA LEU A 5 -9.10 -4.66 -9.03
C LEU A 5 -7.64 -4.93 -8.64
N MET A 6 -7.40 -5.35 -7.39
CA MET A 6 -6.06 -5.71 -6.91
C MET A 6 -5.39 -6.74 -7.83
N ARG A 7 -6.08 -7.84 -8.14
CA ARG A 7 -5.54 -8.90 -9.02
C ARG A 7 -5.24 -8.38 -10.42
N THR A 8 -6.14 -7.58 -10.99
CA THR A 8 -5.91 -6.95 -12.31
C THR A 8 -4.67 -6.06 -12.29
N LEU A 9 -4.52 -5.19 -11.28
CA LEU A 9 -3.33 -4.33 -11.15
C LEU A 9 -2.05 -5.16 -10.98
N TYR A 10 -2.11 -6.20 -10.14
CA TYR A 10 -0.97 -7.08 -9.86
C TYR A 10 -0.46 -7.82 -11.10
N TYR A 11 -1.36 -8.27 -11.98
CA TYR A 11 -0.97 -9.02 -13.19
C TYR A 11 -0.62 -8.14 -14.39
N THR A 12 -1.23 -6.96 -14.50
CA THR A 12 -1.05 -6.10 -15.68
C THR A 12 0.02 -5.03 -15.49
N SER A 13 0.43 -4.77 -14.24
CA SER A 13 1.34 -3.66 -13.91
C SER A 13 0.87 -2.30 -14.45
N ARG A 14 -0.43 -2.17 -14.76
CA ARG A 14 -0.98 -0.91 -15.27
C ARG A 14 -0.94 0.17 -14.21
N THR A 15 -0.83 1.41 -14.66
CA THR A 15 -0.98 2.57 -13.78
C THR A 15 -2.41 2.69 -13.26
N VAL A 16 -2.53 3.17 -12.02
CA VAL A 16 -3.80 3.57 -11.39
C VAL A 16 -3.63 4.98 -10.83
N THR A 17 -4.63 5.83 -11.02
CA THR A 17 -4.61 7.23 -10.60
C THR A 17 -4.96 7.38 -9.12
N ALA A 18 -4.58 8.50 -8.52
CA ALA A 18 -4.97 8.85 -7.15
C ALA A 18 -6.50 8.93 -7.00
N ALA A 19 -7.20 9.44 -8.02
CA ALA A 19 -8.66 9.54 -8.04
C ALA A 19 -9.35 8.15 -8.01
N GLU A 20 -8.85 7.19 -8.80
CA GLU A 20 -9.34 5.81 -8.76
C GLU A 20 -9.10 5.16 -7.39
N LEU A 21 -7.90 5.35 -6.81
CA LEU A 21 -7.60 4.82 -5.47
C LEU A 21 -8.46 5.47 -4.37
N HIS A 22 -8.77 6.75 -4.49
CA HIS A 22 -9.68 7.46 -3.59
C HIS A 22 -11.11 6.92 -3.69
N ALA A 23 -11.62 6.68 -4.90
CA ALA A 23 -12.93 6.05 -5.10
C ALA A 23 -13.03 4.63 -4.47
N HIS A 24 -11.89 3.97 -4.27
CA HIS A 24 -11.78 2.67 -3.60
C HIS A 24 -11.35 2.75 -2.13
N GLY A 25 -11.31 3.94 -1.54
CA GLY A 25 -10.96 4.17 -0.13
C GLY A 25 -9.51 3.85 0.24
N SER A 26 -8.62 3.72 -0.74
CA SER A 26 -7.20 3.44 -0.51
C SER A 26 -6.36 4.72 -0.39
N VAL A 27 -6.92 5.85 -0.83
CA VAL A 27 -6.42 7.21 -0.60
C VAL A 27 -7.49 7.95 0.20
N TRP A 28 -7.08 8.66 1.24
CA TRP A 28 -7.99 9.42 2.11
C TRP A 28 -8.54 10.69 1.43
N GLN A 29 -7.67 11.46 0.74
CA GLN A 29 -8.05 12.68 0.03
C GLN A 29 -7.11 12.92 -1.16
N VAL A 30 -7.65 13.49 -2.25
CA VAL A 30 -6.88 13.95 -3.41
C VAL A 30 -6.96 15.47 -3.48
N VAL A 31 -5.81 16.13 -3.56
CA VAL A 31 -5.68 17.60 -3.59
C VAL A 31 -4.68 18.02 -4.67
N PRO A 32 -4.69 19.31 -5.12
CA PRO A 32 -3.62 19.85 -5.93
C PRO A 32 -2.25 19.65 -5.27
N SER A 33 -1.20 19.44 -6.08
CA SER A 33 0.16 19.16 -5.58
C SER A 33 0.67 20.22 -4.58
N ALA A 34 0.36 21.50 -4.84
CA ALA A 34 0.74 22.61 -3.97
C ALA A 34 0.10 22.55 -2.57
N GLU A 35 -1.02 21.86 -2.41
CA GLU A 35 -1.78 21.76 -1.15
C GLU A 35 -1.51 20.47 -0.38
N LEU A 36 -0.68 19.56 -0.93
CA LEU A 36 -0.46 18.22 -0.37
C LEU A 36 0.05 18.27 1.07
N GLN A 37 1.06 19.11 1.32
CA GLN A 37 1.69 19.20 2.63
C GLN A 37 0.75 19.80 3.67
N ASP A 38 0.05 20.89 3.32
CA ASP A 38 -0.90 21.56 4.21
C ASP A 38 -2.07 20.64 4.56
N SER A 39 -2.61 19.92 3.57
CA SER A 39 -3.69 18.95 3.78
C SER A 39 -3.28 17.79 4.69
N ALA A 40 -2.07 17.25 4.49
CA ALA A 40 -1.53 16.18 5.33
C ALA A 40 -1.29 16.64 6.78
N LEU A 41 -0.76 17.85 6.96
CA LEU A 41 -0.53 18.41 8.29
C LEU A 41 -1.85 18.76 9.01
N ALA A 42 -2.86 19.26 8.28
CA ALA A 42 -4.17 19.52 8.86
C ALA A 42 -4.80 18.25 9.46
N LEU A 43 -4.75 17.12 8.74
CA LEU A 43 -5.20 15.83 9.28
C LEU A 43 -4.37 15.39 10.49
N ALA A 44 -3.04 15.54 10.43
CA ALA A 44 -2.17 15.18 11.53
C ALA A 44 -2.48 16.00 12.80
N VAL A 45 -2.77 17.30 12.65
CA VAL A 45 -3.20 18.17 13.75
C VAL A 45 -4.53 17.72 14.33
N GLU A 46 -5.51 17.36 13.49
CA GLU A 46 -6.81 16.84 13.94
C GLU A 46 -6.66 15.57 14.78
N ILE A 47 -5.79 14.64 14.35
CA ILE A 47 -5.47 13.41 15.08
C ILE A 47 -4.73 13.75 16.38
N ALA A 48 -3.71 14.60 16.33
CA ALA A 48 -2.89 14.96 17.48
C ALA A 48 -3.67 15.71 18.57
N ALA A 49 -4.81 16.32 18.23
CA ALA A 49 -5.71 16.94 19.20
C ALA A 49 -6.47 15.94 20.09
N LYS A 50 -6.40 14.62 19.82
CA LYS A 50 -7.02 13.57 20.65
C LYS A 50 -6.07 13.08 21.74
N ASP A 51 -6.61 12.39 22.74
CA ASP A 51 -5.78 11.75 23.78
C ASP A 51 -4.83 10.69 23.18
N GLY A 52 -3.53 10.88 23.38
CA GLY A 52 -2.51 10.03 22.77
C GLY A 52 -2.49 8.60 23.31
N HIS A 53 -2.92 8.37 24.56
CA HIS A 53 -3.01 7.01 25.11
C HIS A 53 -4.19 6.26 24.47
N LEU A 54 -5.35 6.92 24.36
CA LEU A 54 -6.54 6.37 23.73
C LEU A 54 -6.31 6.06 22.24
N LEU A 55 -5.60 6.93 21.50
CA LEU A 55 -5.22 6.66 20.11
C LEU A 55 -4.37 5.39 19.97
N ARG A 56 -3.42 5.16 20.90
CA ARG A 56 -2.60 3.93 20.89
C ARG A 56 -3.44 2.69 21.18
N LEU A 57 -4.37 2.77 22.12
CA LEU A 57 -5.32 1.68 22.39
C LEU A 57 -6.21 1.39 21.18
N ALA A 58 -6.77 2.43 20.54
CA ALA A 58 -7.58 2.29 19.35
C ALA A 58 -6.79 1.65 18.20
N LYS A 59 -5.56 2.09 17.97
CA LYS A 59 -4.67 1.47 16.97
C LYS A 59 -4.39 0.00 17.27
N ALA A 60 -4.13 -0.34 18.53
CA ALA A 60 -3.89 -1.73 18.95
C ALA A 60 -5.14 -2.60 18.75
N ALA A 61 -6.32 -2.09 19.09
CA ALA A 61 -7.58 -2.77 18.86
C ALA A 61 -7.83 -3.02 17.37
N LEU A 62 -7.66 -2.00 16.51
CA LEU A 62 -7.84 -2.13 15.06
C LEU A 62 -6.85 -3.13 14.44
N ASN A 63 -5.58 -3.09 14.84
CA ASN A 63 -4.58 -4.07 14.40
C ASN A 63 -4.94 -5.50 14.86
N GLY A 64 -5.57 -5.65 16.03
CA GLY A 64 -5.94 -6.95 16.59
C GLY A 64 -7.19 -7.58 15.99
N ILE A 65 -8.10 -6.77 15.44
CA ILE A 65 -9.33 -7.24 14.78
C ILE A 65 -9.21 -7.28 13.25
N ASP A 66 -8.06 -6.90 12.69
CA ASP A 66 -7.83 -6.98 11.26
C ASP A 66 -7.99 -8.45 10.80
N PRO A 67 -8.86 -8.74 9.82
CA PRO A 67 -9.07 -10.10 9.34
C PRO A 67 -7.84 -10.69 8.65
N VAL A 68 -6.86 -9.87 8.28
CA VAL A 68 -5.63 -10.29 7.61
C VAL A 68 -4.48 -10.36 8.62
N ASP A 69 -3.94 -11.56 8.81
CA ASP A 69 -2.64 -11.72 9.48
C ASP A 69 -1.54 -11.21 8.54
N VAL A 70 -1.15 -9.94 8.73
CA VAL A 70 -0.16 -9.25 7.90
C VAL A 70 1.20 -9.96 7.95
N GLN A 71 1.63 -10.45 9.11
CA GLN A 71 2.95 -11.08 9.24
C GLN A 71 3.01 -12.40 8.47
N ARG A 72 1.97 -13.23 8.62
CA ARG A 72 1.89 -14.50 7.88
C ARG A 72 1.71 -14.26 6.38
N SER A 73 0.83 -13.34 6.00
CA SER A 73 0.55 -13.03 4.60
C SER A 73 1.78 -12.48 3.89
N TYR A 74 2.51 -11.57 4.55
CA TYR A 74 3.73 -10.99 4.00
C TYR A 74 4.85 -12.03 3.87
N ARG A 75 5.03 -12.93 4.85
CA ARG A 75 5.98 -14.05 4.74
C ARG A 75 5.63 -14.98 3.57
N PHE A 76 4.34 -15.25 3.36
CA PHE A 76 3.89 -16.08 2.24
C PHE A 76 4.18 -15.42 0.89
N GLU A 77 3.87 -14.13 0.75
CA GLU A 77 4.17 -13.34 -0.46
C GLU A 77 5.69 -13.29 -0.75
N GLN A 78 6.50 -13.00 0.28
CA GLN A 78 7.96 -12.96 0.15
C GLN A 78 8.55 -14.31 -0.30
N GLY A 79 7.92 -15.44 0.05
CA GLY A 79 8.33 -16.77 -0.39
C GLY A 79 8.43 -16.88 -1.92
N PHE A 80 7.48 -16.30 -2.65
CA PHE A 80 7.50 -16.30 -4.12
C PHE A 80 8.56 -15.35 -4.69
N THR A 81 8.82 -14.23 -4.02
CA THR A 81 9.94 -13.37 -4.41
C THR A 81 11.27 -14.11 -4.23
N PHE A 82 11.42 -14.84 -3.13
CA PHE A 82 12.60 -15.68 -2.88
C PHE A 82 12.73 -16.80 -3.91
N GLU A 83 11.64 -17.51 -4.21
CA GLU A 83 11.59 -18.55 -5.25
C GLU A 83 12.00 -18.00 -6.62
N ALA A 84 11.50 -16.81 -7.00
CA ALA A 84 11.87 -16.17 -8.27
C ALA A 84 13.37 -15.82 -8.35
N ASN A 85 14.00 -15.51 -7.21
CA ASN A 85 15.46 -15.30 -7.14
C ASN A 85 16.22 -16.62 -7.29
N LEU A 86 15.82 -17.68 -6.57
CA LEU A 86 16.46 -19.00 -6.66
C LEU A 86 16.34 -19.62 -8.05
N ALA A 87 15.19 -19.44 -8.71
CA ALA A 87 14.95 -19.90 -10.07
C ALA A 87 15.68 -19.08 -11.14
N GLY A 88 16.40 -18.02 -10.78
CA GLY A 88 17.11 -17.13 -11.71
C GLY A 88 16.19 -16.19 -12.52
N THR A 89 14.87 -16.38 -12.46
CA THR A 89 13.88 -15.54 -13.16
C THR A 89 14.00 -14.07 -12.77
N ALA A 90 14.19 -13.77 -11.49
CA ALA A 90 14.30 -12.40 -11.02
C ALA A 90 15.52 -11.67 -11.60
N ALA A 91 16.67 -12.34 -11.70
CA ALA A 91 17.88 -11.78 -12.30
C ALA A 91 17.67 -11.52 -13.80
N ARG A 92 17.22 -12.55 -14.54
CA ARG A 92 16.96 -12.46 -15.98
C ARG A 92 16.03 -11.31 -16.37
N VAL A 93 14.93 -11.11 -15.64
CA VAL A 93 13.96 -10.04 -15.93
C VAL A 93 14.50 -8.68 -15.50
N ARG A 94 15.22 -8.60 -14.39
CA ARG A 94 15.80 -7.32 -13.92
C ARG A 94 16.90 -6.82 -14.85
N ASP A 95 17.66 -7.72 -15.45
CA ASP A 95 18.74 -7.35 -16.38
C ASP A 95 18.23 -6.70 -17.67
N THR A 96 16.94 -6.83 -18.00
CA THR A 96 16.31 -6.14 -19.13
C THR A 96 15.68 -4.80 -18.73
N PHE A 97 15.62 -4.48 -17.43
CA PHE A 97 14.93 -3.27 -16.97
C PHE A 97 15.63 -2.00 -17.46
N GLY A 98 14.88 -1.11 -18.12
CA GLY A 98 15.38 0.16 -18.66
C GLY A 98 16.24 0.01 -19.92
N LYS A 99 16.38 -1.20 -20.47
CA LYS A 99 16.92 -1.42 -21.81
C LYS A 99 15.75 -1.36 -22.79
N GLU A 100 15.83 -0.47 -23.77
CA GLU A 100 14.94 -0.51 -24.93
C GLU A 100 15.32 -1.74 -25.77
N ASP A 101 14.33 -2.42 -26.35
CA ASP A 101 14.55 -3.49 -27.33
C ASP A 101 15.21 -2.94 -28.61
#